data_AF-A0AAV2MVY2-F1
#
_entry.id   AF-A0AAV2MVY2-F1
#
_cell.length_a   1.000
_cell.length_b   1.000
_cell.length_c   1.000
_cell.angle_alpha   90.00
_cell.angle_beta   90.00
_cell.angle_gamma   90.00
#
_symmetry.space_group_name_H-M   'P 1'
#
loop_
_entity.id
_entity.type
_entity.pdbx_description
1 polymer ?
#
loop_
_entity_poly.entity_id
_entity_poly.type
_entity_poly.pdbx_seq_one_letter_code
_entity_poly.pdbx_strand_id
1 'polypeptide(L)'
;MEEGKTISSDRFKMLCTYTKNMTANWEQRSQQYFYPKAFKKTAAIKHGIKYESLARTAYEDYTGVKVEKIGLVVPEINPWLGYSPDGVTLDENGNPNKLIEIKCPFADKTKTISDVVQSLNYLNKDLTLKEKNNYFAQIQLGMAIWNVQITDFIIYASVDNSFLILTVEFDREFTNNMLKSLKNVYYNVMLHHICIKEKFAE
;
A
#
# COMPACT_ATOMS: atom_id res chain seq x y z
N MET A 1 -15.40 15.04 -6.20
CA MET A 1 -16.32 14.36 -5.25
C MET A 1 -16.27 12.83 -5.36
N GLU A 2 -15.59 12.23 -6.33
CA GLU A 2 -15.53 10.75 -6.50
C GLU A 2 -14.45 10.04 -5.67
N GLU A 3 -13.30 10.68 -5.37
CA GLU A 3 -12.20 10.06 -4.62
C GLU A 3 -12.55 9.62 -3.18
N GLY A 4 -13.67 10.09 -2.63
CA GLY A 4 -14.15 9.65 -1.30
C GLY A 4 -14.60 8.18 -1.28
N LYS A 5 -15.09 7.66 -2.41
CA LYS A 5 -15.77 6.35 -2.48
C LYS A 5 -14.86 5.19 -2.90
N THR A 6 -13.59 5.46 -3.20
CA THR A 6 -12.60 4.45 -3.60
C THR A 6 -11.60 4.20 -2.47
N ILE A 7 -11.38 2.92 -2.14
CA ILE A 7 -10.34 2.49 -1.22
C ILE A 7 -8.99 2.48 -1.93
N SER A 8 -8.26 3.60 -1.82
CA SER A 8 -6.87 3.70 -2.27
C SER A 8 -5.90 2.94 -1.35
N SER A 9 -4.71 2.61 -1.84
CA SER A 9 -3.64 1.91 -1.10
C SER A 9 -3.28 2.56 0.25
N ASP A 10 -3.24 3.88 0.33
CA ASP A 10 -2.98 4.60 1.59
C ASP A 10 -4.14 4.50 2.59
N ARG A 11 -5.38 4.57 2.09
CA ARG A 11 -6.58 4.38 2.91
C ARG A 11 -6.80 2.91 3.29
N PHE A 12 -6.29 2.00 2.48
CA PHE A 12 -6.36 0.57 2.72
C PHE A 12 -5.57 0.14 3.96
N LYS A 13 -4.37 0.69 4.19
CA LYS A 13 -3.59 0.46 5.44
C LYS A 13 -4.40 0.77 6.69
N MET A 14 -5.18 1.85 6.64
CA MET A 14 -6.08 2.23 7.73
C MET A 14 -7.16 1.16 7.93
N LEU A 15 -7.79 0.68 6.85
CA LEU A 15 -8.84 -0.34 6.92
C LEU A 15 -8.32 -1.72 7.37
N CYS A 16 -7.16 -2.18 6.92
CA CYS A 16 -6.56 -3.46 7.35
C CYS A 16 -6.30 -3.56 8.84
N THR A 17 -5.97 -2.42 9.47
CA THR A 17 -5.77 -2.36 10.93
C THR A 17 -7.10 -2.55 11.66
N TYR A 18 -8.21 -2.20 11.02
CA TYR A 18 -9.51 -2.09 11.66
C TYR A 18 -10.49 -3.20 11.32
N THR A 19 -10.33 -3.90 10.19
CA THR A 19 -11.11 -5.11 9.89
C THR A 19 -10.97 -6.18 10.98
N LYS A 20 -9.87 -6.15 11.73
CA LYS A 20 -9.59 -7.04 12.87
C LYS A 20 -10.23 -6.59 14.19
N ASN A 21 -10.84 -5.41 14.26
CA ASN A 21 -11.43 -4.85 15.49
C ASN A 21 -12.86 -4.35 15.24
N MET A 22 -13.84 -5.25 15.39
CA MET A 22 -15.26 -4.94 15.16
C MET A 22 -15.93 -4.13 16.28
N THR A 23 -15.32 -4.01 17.47
CA THR A 23 -15.85 -3.19 18.59
C THR A 23 -15.49 -1.71 18.47
N ALA A 24 -14.83 -1.34 17.39
CA ALA A 24 -14.48 0.03 17.11
C ALA A 24 -15.68 0.94 16.88
N ASN A 25 -15.50 2.24 17.18
CA ASN A 25 -16.45 3.28 16.78
C ASN A 25 -16.42 3.49 15.26
N TRP A 26 -17.18 2.66 14.53
CA TRP A 26 -17.24 2.67 13.07
C TRP A 26 -17.90 3.91 12.50
N GLU A 27 -18.79 4.58 13.25
CA GLU A 27 -19.36 5.86 12.81
C GLU A 27 -18.27 6.92 12.66
N GLN A 28 -17.48 7.15 13.73
CA GLN A 28 -16.41 8.13 13.73
C GLN A 28 -15.35 7.79 12.68
N ARG A 29 -15.00 6.50 12.53
CA ARG A 29 -14.00 6.05 11.55
C ARG A 29 -14.46 6.21 10.12
N SER A 30 -15.72 5.89 9.83
CA SER A 30 -16.28 6.09 8.50
C SER A 30 -16.26 7.58 8.15
N GLN A 31 -16.61 8.46 9.08
CA GLN A 31 -16.51 9.91 8.85
C GLN A 31 -15.07 10.35 8.59
N GLN A 32 -14.09 9.90 9.39
CA GLN A 32 -12.67 10.22 9.18
C GLN A 32 -12.15 9.69 7.83
N TYR A 33 -12.69 8.58 7.36
CA TYR A 33 -12.35 7.96 6.09
C TYR A 33 -12.88 8.77 4.90
N PHE A 34 -14.18 9.06 4.88
CA PHE A 34 -14.85 9.72 3.75
C PHE A 34 -14.67 11.23 3.74
N TYR A 35 -14.47 11.82 4.91
CA TYR A 35 -14.27 13.27 5.12
C TYR A 35 -12.98 13.52 5.92
N PRO A 36 -11.80 13.17 5.37
CA PRO A 36 -10.55 13.30 6.09
C PRO A 36 -10.22 14.78 6.34
N LYS A 37 -9.76 15.08 7.56
CA LYS A 37 -9.21 16.41 7.88
C LYS A 37 -7.89 16.60 7.14
N ALA A 38 -7.57 17.86 6.82
CA ALA A 38 -6.29 18.23 6.21
C ALA A 38 -5.12 17.66 7.04
N PHE A 39 -4.30 16.83 6.40
CA PHE A 39 -3.22 16.09 7.05
C PHE A 39 -1.90 16.86 6.98
N LYS A 40 -1.20 16.99 8.11
CA LYS A 40 0.13 17.61 8.17
C LYS A 40 1.20 16.60 7.76
N LYS A 41 1.95 16.89 6.69
CA LYS A 41 3.08 16.04 6.25
C LYS A 41 4.13 15.91 7.35
N THR A 42 4.27 14.70 7.89
CA THR A 42 5.30 14.37 8.90
C THR A 42 6.69 14.33 8.27
N ALA A 43 7.73 14.37 9.11
CA ALA A 43 9.12 14.24 8.64
C ALA A 43 9.34 12.91 7.90
N ALA A 44 8.72 11.82 8.37
CA ALA A 44 8.80 10.50 7.73
C ALA A 44 8.18 10.49 6.33
N ILE A 45 7.02 11.13 6.14
CA ILE A 45 6.38 11.24 4.82
C ILE A 45 7.21 12.09 3.87
N LYS A 46 7.74 13.24 4.34
CA LYS A 46 8.63 14.08 3.54
C LYS A 46 9.89 13.32 3.11
N HIS A 47 10.43 12.48 3.99
CA HIS A 47 11.58 11.63 3.70
C HIS A 47 11.26 10.60 2.61
N GLY A 48 10.15 9.86 2.75
CA GLY A 48 9.68 8.93 1.74
C GLY A 48 9.56 9.58 0.37
N ILE A 49 8.82 10.68 0.27
CA ILE A 49 8.63 11.44 -0.98
C ILE A 49 9.96 11.87 -1.59
N LYS A 50 10.92 12.32 -0.75
CA LYS A 50 12.22 12.80 -1.23
C LYS A 50 13.06 11.70 -1.86
N TYR A 51 13.04 10.49 -1.30
CA TYR A 51 13.95 9.41 -1.67
C TYR A 51 13.32 8.32 -2.54
N GLU A 52 12.00 8.31 -2.72
CA GLU A 52 11.30 7.31 -3.56
C GLU A 52 11.83 7.28 -5.00
N SER A 53 12.06 8.44 -5.63
CA SER A 53 12.59 8.48 -6.99
C SER A 53 14.02 7.96 -7.08
N LEU A 54 14.87 8.28 -6.09
CA LEU A 54 16.25 7.79 -6.03
C LEU A 54 16.29 6.27 -5.81
N ALA A 55 15.43 5.76 -4.94
CA ALA A 55 15.28 4.33 -4.72
C ALA A 55 14.82 3.59 -5.99
N ARG A 56 13.87 4.18 -6.74
CA ARG A 56 13.43 3.62 -8.03
C ARG A 56 14.59 3.57 -9.02
N THR A 57 15.34 4.66 -9.19
CA THR A 57 16.50 4.69 -10.09
C THR A 57 17.58 3.68 -9.68
N ALA A 58 17.91 3.59 -8.38
CA ALA A 58 18.89 2.61 -7.89
C ALA A 58 18.45 1.16 -8.18
N TYR A 59 17.15 0.88 -8.09
CA TYR A 59 16.59 -0.42 -8.46
C TYR A 59 16.65 -0.68 -9.97
N GLU A 60 16.30 0.30 -10.80
CA GLU A 60 16.42 0.21 -12.27
C GLU A 60 17.87 -0.06 -12.70
N ASP A 61 18.83 0.68 -12.14
CA ASP A 61 20.26 0.55 -12.44
C ASP A 61 20.80 -0.83 -12.04
N TYR A 62 20.34 -1.37 -10.91
CA TYR A 62 20.78 -2.67 -10.41
C TYR A 62 20.18 -3.86 -11.18
N THR A 63 18.89 -3.78 -11.51
CA THR A 63 18.17 -4.87 -12.18
C THR A 63 18.27 -4.82 -13.69
N GLY A 64 18.59 -3.66 -14.26
CA GLY A 64 18.52 -3.40 -15.69
C GLY A 64 17.08 -3.33 -16.23
N VAL A 65 16.07 -3.37 -15.37
CA VAL A 65 14.65 -3.36 -15.75
C VAL A 65 14.11 -1.94 -15.64
N LYS A 66 13.41 -1.49 -16.69
CA LYS A 66 12.72 -0.20 -16.67
C LYS A 66 11.47 -0.26 -15.80
N VAL A 67 11.28 0.75 -14.96
CA VAL A 67 10.11 0.89 -14.10
C VAL A 67 9.29 2.09 -14.55
N GLU A 68 8.02 1.85 -14.87
CA GLU A 68 7.04 2.87 -15.19
C GLU A 68 6.34 3.37 -13.93
N LYS A 69 6.24 4.70 -13.79
CA LYS A 69 5.47 5.31 -12.70
C LYS A 69 4.04 5.52 -13.16
N ILE A 70 3.11 4.82 -12.52
CA ILE A 70 1.67 4.95 -12.79
C ILE A 70 0.96 5.48 -11.54
N GLY A 71 -0.07 6.31 -11.75
CA GLY A 71 -0.91 6.81 -10.69
C GLY A 71 -1.87 5.75 -10.14
N LEU A 72 -2.99 6.23 -9.60
CA LEU A 72 -4.05 5.37 -9.07
C LEU A 72 -4.73 4.59 -10.20
N VAL A 73 -4.75 3.27 -10.09
CA VAL A 73 -5.58 2.38 -10.92
C VAL A 73 -6.82 1.97 -10.14
N VAL A 74 -7.98 2.08 -10.81
CA VAL A 74 -9.30 1.73 -10.30
C VAL A 74 -9.92 0.73 -11.28
N PRO A 75 -10.19 -0.52 -10.88
CA PRO A 75 -10.78 -1.51 -11.76
C PRO A 75 -12.25 -1.21 -12.02
N GLU A 76 -12.68 -1.30 -13.28
CA GLU A 76 -14.05 -0.94 -13.71
C GLU A 76 -15.14 -1.73 -12.98
N ILE A 77 -14.92 -3.03 -12.74
CA ILE A 77 -15.89 -3.91 -12.08
C ILE A 77 -15.97 -3.63 -10.57
N ASN A 78 -14.89 -3.17 -9.96
CA ASN A 78 -14.80 -2.93 -8.51
C ASN A 78 -14.28 -1.52 -8.21
N PRO A 79 -15.04 -0.45 -8.56
CA PRO A 79 -14.56 0.93 -8.46
C PRO A 79 -14.39 1.43 -7.02
N TRP A 80 -14.86 0.64 -6.06
CA TRP A 80 -14.65 0.85 -4.63
C TRP A 80 -13.24 0.46 -4.17
N LEU A 81 -12.42 -0.13 -5.05
CA LEU A 81 -11.01 -0.46 -4.82
C LEU A 81 -10.11 0.42 -5.69
N GLY A 82 -8.91 0.73 -5.20
CA GLY A 82 -7.89 1.39 -6.00
C GLY A 82 -6.48 1.15 -5.46
N TYR A 83 -5.50 1.11 -6.36
CA TYR A 83 -4.10 0.93 -5.99
C TYR A 83 -3.19 1.83 -6.82
N SER A 84 -2.31 2.54 -6.14
CA SER A 84 -1.20 3.27 -6.78
C SER A 84 0.09 2.57 -6.36
N PRO A 85 0.75 1.83 -7.27
CA PRO A 85 2.05 1.25 -6.98
C PRO A 85 3.13 2.34 -7.01
N ASP A 86 4.28 2.08 -6.37
CA ASP A 86 5.45 2.96 -6.50
C ASP A 86 6.11 2.81 -7.88
N GLY A 87 5.80 1.72 -8.60
CA GLY A 87 6.09 1.53 -10.01
C GLY A 87 5.64 0.17 -10.54
N VAL A 88 5.68 0.00 -11.84
CA VAL A 88 5.37 -1.26 -12.53
C VAL A 88 6.44 -1.56 -13.57
N THR A 89 6.80 -2.82 -13.71
CA THR A 89 7.64 -3.29 -14.82
C THR A 89 6.76 -3.99 -15.85
N LEU A 90 7.16 -3.90 -17.11
CA LEU A 90 6.42 -4.47 -18.24
C LEU A 90 7.17 -5.69 -18.80
N ASP A 91 6.43 -6.66 -19.34
CA ASP A 91 7.00 -7.74 -20.13
C ASP A 91 7.35 -7.28 -21.57
N GLU A 92 7.88 -8.19 -22.37
CA GLU A 92 8.26 -7.93 -23.77
C GLU A 92 7.07 -7.50 -24.65
N ASN A 93 5.84 -7.80 -24.23
CA ASN A 93 4.60 -7.43 -24.92
C ASN A 93 4.02 -6.11 -24.40
N GLY A 94 4.67 -5.45 -23.44
CA GLY A 94 4.20 -4.22 -22.82
C GLY A 94 3.12 -4.42 -21.75
N ASN A 95 2.87 -5.64 -21.31
CA ASN A 95 1.90 -5.92 -20.24
C ASN A 95 2.56 -5.80 -18.86
N PRO A 96 1.84 -5.31 -17.82
CA PRO A 96 2.31 -5.37 -16.44
C PRO A 96 2.72 -6.80 -16.04
N ASN A 97 3.96 -6.97 -15.58
CA ASN A 97 4.46 -8.28 -15.13
C ASN A 97 4.75 -8.34 -13.63
N LYS A 98 5.15 -7.21 -13.04
CA LYS A 98 5.57 -7.10 -11.64
C LYS A 98 5.39 -5.67 -11.16
N LEU A 99 4.96 -5.53 -9.91
CA LEU A 99 4.91 -4.24 -9.23
C LEU A 99 6.19 -4.01 -8.44
N ILE A 100 6.47 -2.75 -8.13
CA ILE A 100 7.41 -2.39 -7.08
C ILE A 100 6.70 -1.56 -6.01
N GLU A 101 7.09 -1.78 -4.76
CA GLU A 101 6.64 -1.00 -3.61
C GLU A 101 7.88 -0.62 -2.80
N ILE A 102 8.12 0.68 -2.65
CA ILE A 102 9.32 1.27 -2.08
C ILE A 102 9.03 1.77 -0.67
N LYS A 103 9.95 1.53 0.26
CA LYS A 103 9.95 2.14 1.59
C LYS A 103 11.32 2.73 1.88
N CYS A 104 11.32 3.97 2.37
CA CYS A 104 12.52 4.70 2.78
C CYS A 104 12.42 5.03 4.29
N PRO A 105 12.85 4.13 5.20
CA PRO A 105 12.66 4.30 6.64
C PRO A 105 13.32 5.57 7.19
N PHE A 106 12.53 6.47 7.76
CA PHE A 106 13.04 7.75 8.28
C PHE A 106 13.79 7.60 9.60
N ALA A 107 13.37 6.67 10.47
CA ALA A 107 13.98 6.45 11.79
C ALA A 107 15.47 6.08 11.67
N ASP A 108 15.85 5.48 10.55
CA ASP A 108 17.18 4.95 10.28
C ASP A 108 17.85 5.64 9.09
N LYS A 109 17.47 6.89 8.79
CA LYS A 109 17.98 7.68 7.65
C LYS A 109 19.51 7.86 7.61
N THR A 110 20.20 7.64 8.73
CA THR A 110 21.67 7.75 8.87
C THR A 110 22.35 6.39 8.94
N LYS A 111 21.62 5.30 8.72
CA LYS A 111 22.11 3.92 8.83
C LYS A 111 22.11 3.25 7.46
N THR A 112 23.04 2.32 7.28
CA THR A 112 23.14 1.48 6.09
C THR A 112 22.02 0.45 6.09
N ILE A 113 21.79 -0.21 4.95
CA ILE A 113 20.73 -1.23 4.86
C ILE A 113 20.91 -2.37 5.87
N SER A 114 22.14 -2.79 6.17
CA SER A 114 22.45 -3.87 7.12
C SER A 114 21.98 -3.59 8.54
N ASP A 115 21.97 -2.31 8.93
CA ASP A 115 21.52 -1.87 10.25
C ASP A 115 20.03 -1.53 10.25
N VAL A 116 19.53 -0.95 9.15
CA VAL A 116 18.11 -0.64 8.95
C VAL A 116 17.29 -1.91 9.12
N VAL A 117 17.63 -3.01 8.43
CA VAL A 117 16.79 -4.22 8.41
C VAL A 117 16.58 -4.84 9.79
N GLN A 118 17.53 -4.66 10.71
CA GLN A 118 17.45 -5.18 12.08
C GLN A 118 16.43 -4.41 12.93
N SER A 119 16.12 -3.16 12.60
CA SER A 119 15.15 -2.33 13.34
C SER A 119 13.71 -2.51 12.84
N LEU A 120 13.52 -3.13 11.67
CA LEU A 120 12.23 -3.17 10.99
C LEU A 120 11.29 -4.22 11.60
N ASN A 121 10.27 -3.74 12.30
CA ASN A 121 9.28 -4.62 12.94
C ASN A 121 8.38 -5.39 11.95
N TYR A 122 8.39 -5.02 10.66
CA TYR A 122 7.62 -5.66 9.60
C TYR A 122 8.36 -6.79 8.88
N LEU A 123 9.63 -7.04 9.21
CA LEU A 123 10.39 -8.17 8.67
C LEU A 123 10.51 -9.32 9.67
N ASN A 124 10.54 -10.54 9.15
CA ASN A 124 10.95 -11.75 9.85
C ASN A 124 12.48 -11.80 9.99
N LYS A 125 12.98 -12.72 10.82
CA LYS A 125 14.43 -12.87 11.05
C LYS A 125 15.18 -13.36 9.81
N ASP A 126 14.50 -14.05 8.91
CA ASP A 126 15.00 -14.53 7.62
C ASP A 126 14.88 -13.46 6.51
N LEU A 127 14.60 -12.20 6.89
CA LEU A 127 14.41 -11.07 5.98
C LEU A 127 13.21 -11.20 5.05
N THR A 128 12.21 -12.03 5.36
CA THR A 128 10.93 -12.03 4.64
C THR A 128 9.94 -11.02 5.20
N LEU A 129 9.00 -10.52 4.38
CA LEU A 129 7.95 -9.62 4.84
C LEU A 129 6.92 -10.39 5.68
N LYS A 130 6.60 -9.89 6.88
CA LYS A 130 5.59 -10.51 7.75
C LYS A 130 4.20 -10.44 7.13
N GLU A 131 3.57 -11.59 6.91
CA GLU A 131 2.19 -11.72 6.42
C GLU A 131 1.16 -10.95 7.28
N LYS A 132 1.38 -10.90 8.60
CA LYS A 132 0.50 -10.19 9.53
C LYS A 132 0.63 -8.67 9.44
N ASN A 133 1.63 -8.15 8.74
CA ASN A 133 1.86 -6.72 8.59
C ASN A 133 0.96 -6.10 7.51
N ASN A 134 0.61 -4.82 7.70
CA ASN A 134 -0.23 -4.10 6.76
C ASN A 134 0.42 -3.91 5.38
N TYR A 135 1.75 -3.90 5.27
CA TYR A 135 2.42 -3.84 3.98
C TYR A 135 2.17 -5.09 3.14
N PHE A 136 2.17 -6.28 3.75
CA PHE A 136 1.86 -7.52 3.03
C PHE A 136 0.44 -7.46 2.47
N ALA A 137 -0.54 -7.10 3.32
CA ALA A 137 -1.92 -6.92 2.87
C ALA A 137 -2.04 -5.90 1.71
N GLN A 138 -1.35 -4.77 1.80
CA GLN A 138 -1.35 -3.74 0.76
C GLN A 138 -0.81 -4.27 -0.56
N ILE A 139 0.33 -4.96 -0.52
CA ILE A 139 0.98 -5.53 -1.70
C ILE A 139 0.09 -6.59 -2.35
N GLN A 140 -0.52 -7.47 -1.55
CA GLN A 140 -1.48 -8.47 -2.02
C GLN A 140 -2.71 -7.84 -2.71
N LEU A 141 -3.24 -6.74 -2.16
CA LEU A 141 -4.30 -5.97 -2.83
C LEU A 141 -3.82 -5.40 -4.17
N GLY A 142 -2.62 -4.83 -4.22
CA GLY A 142 -2.02 -4.28 -5.43
C GLY A 142 -1.92 -5.34 -6.53
N MET A 143 -1.36 -6.50 -6.22
CA MET A 143 -1.23 -7.61 -7.15
C MET A 143 -2.59 -8.10 -7.69
N ALA A 144 -3.63 -8.13 -6.85
CA ALA A 144 -4.98 -8.48 -7.30
C ALA A 144 -5.61 -7.45 -8.25
N ILE A 145 -5.41 -6.15 -8.01
CA ILE A 145 -5.94 -5.08 -8.88
C ILE A 145 -5.21 -5.04 -10.22
N TRP A 146 -3.89 -5.22 -10.19
CA TRP A 146 -3.02 -5.18 -11.36
C TRP A 146 -2.94 -6.50 -12.13
N ASN A 147 -3.52 -7.57 -11.58
CA ASN A 147 -3.46 -8.92 -12.12
C ASN A 147 -2.02 -9.41 -12.37
N VAL A 148 -1.11 -9.14 -11.44
CA VAL A 148 0.28 -9.64 -11.45
C VAL A 148 0.50 -10.68 -10.35
N GLN A 149 1.56 -11.48 -10.46
CA GLN A 149 1.84 -12.55 -9.49
C GLN A 149 2.94 -12.21 -8.49
N ILE A 150 3.71 -11.14 -8.71
CA ILE A 150 4.84 -10.77 -7.87
C ILE A 150 4.94 -9.26 -7.68
N THR A 151 5.46 -8.86 -6.53
CA THR A 151 5.87 -7.48 -6.21
C THR A 151 7.25 -7.50 -5.58
N ASP A 152 8.15 -6.66 -6.08
CA ASP A 152 9.41 -6.40 -5.39
C ASP A 152 9.20 -5.29 -4.35
N PHE A 153 9.32 -5.67 -3.08
CA PHE A 153 9.27 -4.76 -1.95
C PHE A 153 10.68 -4.27 -1.63
N ILE A 154 10.94 -2.99 -1.91
CA ILE A 154 12.26 -2.38 -1.88
C ILE A 154 12.40 -1.54 -0.63
N ILE A 155 13.38 -1.86 0.21
CA ILE A 155 13.74 -1.07 1.39
C ILE A 155 15.01 -0.30 1.07
N TYR A 156 14.91 1.02 1.06
CA TYR A 156 15.99 1.90 0.65
C TYR A 156 16.61 2.64 1.83
N ALA A 157 17.94 2.56 1.95
CA ALA A 157 18.74 3.30 2.92
C ALA A 157 19.32 4.56 2.25
N SER A 158 18.89 5.73 2.71
CA SER A 158 19.26 7.02 2.11
C SER A 158 20.69 7.48 2.38
N VAL A 159 21.41 6.82 3.28
CA VAL A 159 22.75 7.26 3.71
C VAL A 159 23.82 6.98 2.65
N ASP A 160 23.70 5.85 1.96
CA ASP A 160 24.69 5.31 1.02
C ASP A 160 24.06 4.76 -0.27
N ASN A 161 22.75 4.98 -0.45
CA ASN A 161 21.94 4.45 -1.56
C ASN A 161 21.89 2.91 -1.62
N SER A 162 22.24 2.22 -0.54
CA SER A 162 22.04 0.77 -0.44
C SER A 162 20.55 0.43 -0.29
N PHE A 163 20.17 -0.76 -0.73
CA PHE A 163 18.79 -1.22 -0.62
C PHE A 163 18.71 -2.74 -0.49
N LEU A 164 17.56 -3.22 -0.03
CA LEU A 164 17.17 -4.63 0.03
C LEU A 164 15.93 -4.83 -0.83
N ILE A 165 15.96 -5.84 -1.70
CA ILE A 165 14.79 -6.27 -2.48
C ILE A 165 14.22 -7.53 -1.84
N LEU A 166 12.93 -7.50 -1.52
CA LEU A 166 12.17 -8.64 -1.06
C LEU A 166 11.08 -8.97 -2.07
N THR A 167 11.21 -10.08 -2.79
CA THR A 167 10.16 -10.52 -3.71
C THR A 167 9.01 -11.16 -2.92
N VAL A 168 7.82 -10.57 -3.06
CA VAL A 168 6.59 -11.04 -2.46
C VAL A 168 5.72 -11.68 -3.54
N GLU A 169 5.38 -12.95 -3.36
CA GLU A 169 4.50 -13.67 -4.26
C GLU A 169 3.02 -13.47 -3.92
N PHE A 170 2.16 -13.58 -4.93
CA PHE A 170 0.72 -13.48 -4.75
C PHE A 170 0.16 -14.67 -3.97
N ASP A 171 -0.43 -14.39 -2.82
CA ASP A 171 -1.16 -15.35 -2.01
C ASP A 171 -2.65 -15.22 -2.29
N ARG A 172 -3.16 -16.14 -3.11
CA ARG A 172 -4.55 -16.18 -3.52
C ARG A 172 -5.51 -16.41 -2.35
N GLU A 173 -5.16 -17.27 -1.41
CA GLU A 173 -6.05 -17.61 -0.29
C GLU A 173 -6.16 -16.42 0.67
N PHE A 174 -5.01 -15.88 1.08
CA PHE A 174 -4.94 -14.67 1.91
C PHE A 174 -5.71 -13.52 1.26
N THR A 175 -5.47 -13.26 -0.03
CA THR A 175 -6.07 -12.13 -0.74
C THR A 175 -7.58 -12.27 -0.84
N ASN A 176 -8.08 -13.46 -1.15
CA ASN A 176 -9.52 -13.71 -1.21
C ASN A 176 -10.20 -13.48 0.16
N ASN A 177 -9.58 -13.97 1.24
CA ASN A 177 -10.10 -13.79 2.59
C ASN A 177 -10.09 -12.32 3.01
N MET A 178 -8.99 -11.61 2.70
CA MET A 178 -8.84 -10.18 2.93
C MET A 178 -9.89 -9.35 2.17
N LEU A 179 -10.08 -9.60 0.87
CA LEU A 179 -11.05 -8.89 0.03
C LEU A 179 -12.50 -9.15 0.47
N LYS A 180 -12.83 -10.39 0.86
CA LYS A 180 -14.15 -10.72 1.42
C LYS A 180 -14.43 -9.92 2.70
N SER A 181 -13.46 -9.88 3.61
CA SER A 181 -13.56 -9.11 4.86
C SER A 181 -13.70 -7.61 4.57
N LEU A 182 -12.86 -7.08 3.68
CA LEU A 182 -12.89 -5.66 3.30
C LEU A 182 -14.22 -5.27 2.65
N LYS A 183 -14.75 -6.09 1.74
CA LYS A 183 -16.04 -5.87 1.09
C LYS A 183 -17.17 -5.82 2.12
N ASN A 184 -17.17 -6.76 3.08
CA ASN A 184 -18.17 -6.77 4.15
C ASN A 184 -18.11 -5.49 5.00
N VAL A 185 -16.91 -5.07 5.44
CA VAL A 185 -16.73 -3.85 6.22
C VAL A 185 -17.15 -2.61 5.43
N TYR A 186 -16.76 -2.53 4.16
CA TYR A 186 -17.07 -1.37 3.32
C TYR A 186 -18.58 -1.22 3.10
N TYR A 187 -19.26 -2.25 2.60
CA TYR A 187 -20.67 -2.16 2.21
C TYR A 187 -21.63 -2.25 3.39
N ASN A 188 -21.38 -3.14 4.36
CA ASN A 188 -22.35 -3.42 5.43
C ASN A 188 -22.14 -2.56 6.68
N VAL A 189 -21.00 -1.88 6.80
CA VAL A 189 -20.68 -1.02 7.95
C VAL A 189 -20.44 0.42 7.50
N MET A 190 -19.41 0.64 6.69
CA MET A 190 -18.96 2.01 6.37
C MET A 190 -19.97 2.80 5.54
N LEU A 191 -20.52 2.18 4.48
CA LEU A 191 -21.44 2.84 3.56
C LEU A 191 -22.73 3.30 4.25
N HIS A 192 -23.26 2.48 5.17
CA HIS A 192 -24.46 2.81 5.94
C HIS A 192 -24.31 4.11 6.74
N HIS A 193 -23.14 4.37 7.32
CA HIS A 193 -22.89 5.58 8.11
C HIS A 193 -22.91 6.87 7.28
N ILE A 194 -22.66 6.79 5.96
CA ILE A 194 -22.77 7.95 5.06
C ILE A 194 -24.19 8.12 4.56
N CYS A 195 -24.80 7.04 4.03
CA CYS A 195 -26.10 7.10 3.37
C CYS A 195 -27.23 7.53 4.33
N ILE A 196 -27.10 7.24 5.62
CA ILE A 196 -28.08 7.67 6.62
C ILE A 196 -27.97 9.18 6.91
N LYS A 197 -26.76 9.77 6.86
CA LYS A 197 -26.57 11.20 7.17
C LYS A 197 -26.98 12.13 6.03
N GLU A 198 -26.84 11.72 4.78
CA GLU A 198 -27.32 12.51 3.63
C GLU A 198 -28.86 12.68 3.64
N LYS A 199 -29.60 11.76 4.27
CA LYS A 199 -31.06 11.85 4.43
C LYS A 199 -31.56 12.91 5.43
N PHE A 200 -30.68 13.48 6.25
CA PHE A 200 -31.05 14.47 7.28
C PHE A 200 -30.36 15.83 7.08
N ALA A 201 -29.84 16.08 5.87
CA ALA A 201 -29.24 17.35 5.47
C ALA A 201 -30.07 17.99 4.34
N GLU A 202 -31.38 18.16 4.59
CA GLU A 202 -32.27 19.09 3.86
C GLU A 202 -32.66 20.26 4.78
#